data_AF-A0A3D0KT30-F1
#
_entry.id   AF-A0A3D0KT30-F1
#
_cell.length_a   1.000
_cell.length_b   1.000
_cell.length_c   1.000
_cell.angle_alpha   90.00
_cell.angle_beta   90.00
_cell.angle_gamma   90.00
#
_symmetry.space_group_name_H-M   'P 1'
#
loop_
_entity.id
_entity.type
_entity.pdbx_description
1 polymer ?
#
loop_
_entity_poly.entity_id
_entity_poly.type
_entity_poly.pdbx_seq_one_letter_code
_entity_poly.pdbx_strand_id
1 'polypeptide(L)'
;KAGDFYASCGPEFAAVTLRDGSVDVTCSAVQRVILAADNHRADCVHGDGLTSASFDLGDDLPAFLRIIIIDAQGRPAWTNAVWLDHTS
;
A
#
# COMPACT_ATOMS: atom_id res chain seq x y z
N LYS A 1 5.37 0.02 -17.34
CA LYS A 1 6.77 -0.43 -17.14
C LYS A 1 6.92 -0.73 -15.65
N ALA A 2 7.09 -2.01 -15.31
CA ALA A 2 6.85 -2.57 -13.97
C ALA A 2 8.13 -2.60 -13.12
N GLY A 3 7.98 -2.13 -11.87
CA GLY A 3 8.64 -2.65 -10.67
C GLY A 3 10.17 -2.69 -10.64
N ASP A 4 10.81 -1.53 -10.47
CA ASP A 4 12.17 -1.50 -9.93
C ASP A 4 12.12 -1.80 -8.42
N PHE A 5 12.48 -3.04 -8.07
CA PHE A 5 12.73 -3.52 -6.71
C PHE A 5 13.97 -2.82 -6.14
N TYR A 6 13.84 -2.09 -5.03
CA TYR A 6 14.96 -1.44 -4.35
C TYR A 6 15.19 -2.01 -2.93
N ALA A 7 16.26 -2.80 -2.83
CA ALA A 7 17.15 -3.08 -1.69
C ALA A 7 16.56 -3.50 -0.32
N SER A 8 16.84 -4.77 0.00
CA SER A 8 16.55 -5.49 1.24
C SER A 8 17.39 -5.02 2.44
N CYS A 9 16.76 -4.29 3.36
CA CYS A 9 17.11 -4.25 4.78
C CYS A 9 15.93 -3.71 5.63
N GLY A 10 14.71 -3.79 5.11
CA GLY A 10 13.48 -3.28 5.71
C GLY A 10 12.29 -4.11 5.23
N PRO A 11 11.05 -3.72 5.58
CA PRO A 11 9.89 -4.42 5.05
C PRO A 11 9.80 -4.27 3.53
N GLU A 12 9.42 -5.35 2.85
CA GLU A 12 9.38 -5.43 1.39
C GLU A 12 7.95 -5.64 0.90
N PHE A 13 7.61 -5.02 -0.23
CA PHE A 13 6.35 -5.28 -0.93
C PHE A 13 6.52 -6.50 -1.83
N ALA A 14 5.65 -7.50 -1.67
CA ALA A 14 5.61 -8.66 -2.54
C ALA A 14 4.72 -8.40 -3.76
N ALA A 15 3.54 -7.80 -3.55
CA ALA A 15 2.61 -7.43 -4.60
C ALA A 15 1.68 -6.31 -4.14
N VAL A 16 1.27 -5.44 -5.06
CA VAL A 16 0.23 -4.43 -4.82
C VAL A 16 -0.71 -4.48 -6.01
N THR A 17 -1.97 -4.79 -5.76
CA THR A 17 -2.98 -4.96 -6.79
C THR A 17 -4.14 -4.02 -6.52
N LEU A 18 -4.56 -3.28 -7.54
CA LEU A 18 -5.78 -2.51 -7.51
C LEU A 18 -6.86 -3.25 -8.30
N ARG A 19 -8.03 -3.51 -7.69
CA ARG A 19 -9.16 -4.16 -8.35
C ARG A 19 -10.46 -3.56 -7.86
N ASP A 20 -11.33 -3.15 -8.78
CA ASP A 20 -12.73 -2.78 -8.50
C ASP A 20 -12.90 -1.84 -7.30
N GLY A 21 -12.04 -0.81 -7.20
CA GLY A 21 -12.06 0.14 -6.09
C GLY A 21 -11.60 -0.45 -4.75
N SER A 22 -10.82 -1.51 -4.77
CA SER A 22 -10.11 -2.06 -3.62
C SER A 22 -8.61 -2.18 -3.91
N VAL A 23 -7.79 -1.94 -2.90
CA VAL A 23 -6.34 -2.10 -2.96
C VAL A 23 -5.95 -3.28 -2.10
N ASP A 24 -5.35 -4.29 -2.72
CA ASP A 24 -4.78 -5.43 -2.02
C ASP A 24 -3.25 -5.33 -2.00
N VAL A 25 -2.68 -5.41 -0.82
CA VAL A 25 -1.25 -5.25 -0.56
C VAL A 25 -0.75 -6.53 0.06
N THR A 26 0.23 -7.17 -0.57
CA THR A 26 1.00 -8.28 -0.01
C THR A 26 2.42 -7.80 0.28
N CYS A 27 2.91 -8.05 1.48
CA CYS A 27 4.22 -7.61 1.95
C CYS A 27 4.85 -8.62 2.92
N SER A 28 6.13 -8.41 3.23
CA SER A 28 6.81 -9.11 4.32
C SER A 28 6.16 -8.78 5.66
N ALA A 29 6.35 -9.65 6.66
CA ALA A 29 5.73 -9.47 7.99
C ALA A 29 6.00 -8.07 8.57
N VAL A 30 4.93 -7.28 8.70
CA VAL A 30 4.95 -5.90 9.20
C VAL A 30 4.02 -5.72 10.38
N GLN A 31 4.18 -4.62 11.12
CA GLN A 31 3.25 -4.27 12.20
C GLN A 31 2.15 -3.32 11.76
N ARG A 32 2.41 -2.52 10.71
CA ARG A 32 1.46 -1.54 10.20
C ARG A 32 1.50 -1.48 8.69
N VAL A 33 0.32 -1.36 8.09
CA VAL A 33 0.12 -1.01 6.68
C VAL A 33 -0.76 0.22 6.64
N ILE A 34 -0.34 1.26 5.93
CA ILE A 34 -1.01 2.54 5.85
C ILE A 34 -1.26 2.85 4.38
N LEU A 35 -2.52 3.08 4.03
CA LEU A 35 -2.91 3.64 2.75
C LEU A 35 -3.04 5.15 2.92
N ALA A 36 -2.34 5.92 2.07
CA ALA A 36 -2.47 7.37 2.01
C ALA A 36 -2.88 7.77 0.60
N ALA A 37 -4.03 8.43 0.49
CA ALA A 37 -4.61 8.92 -0.75
C ALA A 37 -4.80 10.44 -0.72
N ASP A 38 -4.96 11.06 -1.90
CA ASP A 38 -5.04 12.51 -2.04
C ASP A 38 -6.38 13.13 -1.63
N ASN A 39 -7.46 12.35 -1.63
CA ASN A 39 -8.80 12.76 -1.22
C ASN A 39 -8.98 12.85 0.31
N HIS A 40 -7.92 13.19 1.06
CA HIS A 40 -7.86 13.15 2.53
C HIS A 40 -8.16 11.78 3.16
N ARG A 41 -8.25 10.72 2.35
CA ARG A 41 -8.44 9.36 2.85
C ARG A 41 -7.09 8.79 3.28
N ALA A 42 -7.01 8.43 4.55
CA ALA A 42 -5.92 7.65 5.07
C ALA A 42 -6.50 6.50 5.88
N ASP A 43 -6.05 5.29 5.59
CA ASP A 43 -6.49 4.10 6.29
C ASP A 43 -5.27 3.37 6.84
N CYS A 44 -5.41 2.72 7.99
CA CYS A 44 -4.30 2.00 8.60
C CYS A 44 -4.77 0.70 9.23
N VAL A 45 -4.04 -0.36 8.88
CA VAL A 45 -4.21 -1.69 9.46
C VAL A 45 -2.98 -1.95 10.33
N HIS A 46 -3.21 -2.35 11.57
CA HIS A 46 -2.16 -2.75 12.50
C HIS A 46 -2.38 -4.20 12.92
N GLY A 47 -1.29 -4.92 13.15
CA GLY A 47 -1.32 -6.32 13.57
C GLY A 47 0.08 -6.82 13.84
N ASP A 48 0.19 -7.98 14.49
CA ASP A 48 1.49 -8.59 14.73
C ASP A 48 1.83 -9.52 13.56
N GLY A 49 2.80 -9.12 12.73
CA GLY A 49 3.24 -9.92 11.58
C GLY A 49 2.25 -9.95 10.41
N LEU A 50 1.62 -8.82 10.10
CA LEU A 50 0.78 -8.66 8.92
C LEU A 50 1.60 -8.93 7.65
N THR A 51 1.13 -9.85 6.81
CA THR A 51 1.72 -10.12 5.48
C THR A 51 0.83 -9.65 4.34
N SER A 52 -0.40 -9.26 4.65
CA SER A 52 -1.39 -8.79 3.68
C SER A 52 -2.34 -7.78 4.32
N ALA A 53 -2.76 -6.80 3.55
CA ALA A 53 -3.80 -5.85 3.92
C ALA A 53 -4.62 -5.47 2.70
N SER A 54 -5.93 -5.34 2.89
CA SER A 54 -6.86 -4.95 1.85
C SER A 54 -7.61 -3.70 2.30
N PHE A 55 -7.71 -2.72 1.40
CA PHE A 55 -8.37 -1.46 1.64
C PHE A 55 -9.47 -1.26 0.61
N ASP A 56 -10.71 -1.11 1.08
CA ASP A 56 -11.81 -0.71 0.22
C ASP A 56 -11.72 0.82 0.00
N LEU A 57 -11.69 1.26 -1.25
CA LEU A 57 -11.79 2.66 -1.67
C LEU A 57 -13.23 3.03 -2.06
N GLY A 58 -14.08 2.05 -2.37
CA GLY A 58 -15.44 2.27 -2.87
C GLY A 58 -15.44 2.95 -4.24
N ASP A 59 -16.55 3.63 -4.57
CA ASP A 59 -16.74 4.30 -5.87
C ASP A 59 -15.94 5.62 -6.02
N ASP A 60 -15.51 6.24 -4.92
CA ASP A 60 -14.71 7.47 -4.94
C ASP A 60 -13.21 7.14 -4.95
N LEU A 61 -12.69 6.96 -6.16
CA LEU A 61 -11.28 6.64 -6.38
C LEU A 61 -10.41 7.91 -6.30
N PRO A 62 -9.32 7.91 -5.51
CA PRO A 62 -8.39 9.03 -5.45
C PRO A 62 -7.55 9.14 -6.72
N ALA A 63 -7.11 10.34 -7.09
CA ALA A 63 -6.23 10.56 -8.23
C ALA A 63 -4.86 9.89 -8.03
N PHE A 64 -4.36 9.89 -6.80
CA PHE A 64 -3.18 9.10 -6.43
C PHE A 64 -3.29 8.48 -5.04
N LEU A 65 -2.64 7.33 -4.90
CA LEU A 65 -2.47 6.67 -3.61
C LEU A 65 -1.05 6.14 -3.45
N ARG A 66 -0.63 5.96 -2.21
CA ARG A 66 0.61 5.28 -1.85
C ARG A 66 0.38 4.38 -0.66
N ILE A 67 1.11 3.28 -0.62
CA ILE A 67 1.10 2.36 0.51
C ILE A 67 2.39 2.51 1.28
N ILE A 68 2.28 2.53 2.60
CA ILE A 68 3.41 2.60 3.54
C ILE A 68 3.30 1.39 4.46
N ILE A 69 4.35 0.60 4.55
CA ILE A 69 4.45 -0.55 5.47
C ILE A 69 5.53 -0.28 6.51
N ILE A 70 5.31 -0.71 7.75
CA ILE A 70 6.24 -0.47 8.86
C ILE A 70 6.47 -1.79 9.59
N ASP A 71 7.71 -2.26 9.61
CA ASP A 71 8.04 -3.52 10.28
C ASP A 71 8.02 -3.44 11.81
N ALA A 72 8.26 -4.58 12.47
CA ALA A 72 8.36 -4.65 13.93
C ALA A 72 9.52 -3.84 14.53
N GLN A 73 10.53 -3.49 13.73
CA GLN A 73 11.65 -2.64 14.14
C GLN A 73 11.37 -1.15 13.91
N GLY A 74 10.16 -0.79 13.44
CA GLY A 74 9.78 0.58 13.14
C GLY A 74 10.37 1.13 11.85
N ARG A 75 10.92 0.28 10.97
CA ARG A 75 11.48 0.68 9.68
C ARG A 75 10.35 0.80 8.65
N PRO A 76 10.15 1.99 8.04
CA PRO A 76 9.13 2.16 7.01
C PRO A 76 9.67 1.76 5.62
N ALA A 77 8.78 1.25 4.78
CA ALA A 77 8.95 1.20 3.33
C ALA A 77 7.67 1.73 2.67
N TRP A 78 7.78 2.31 1.48
CA TRP A 78 6.63 2.82 0.75
C TRP A 78 6.71 2.48 -0.73
N THR A 79 5.55 2.31 -1.34
CA THR A 79 5.45 2.18 -2.79
C THR A 79 5.67 3.54 -3.44
N ASN A 80 6.00 3.54 -4.73
CA ASN A 80 5.84 4.74 -5.54
C ASN A 80 4.36 5.18 -5.55
N ALA A 81 4.09 6.44 -5.89
CA ALA A 81 2.73 6.93 -6.06
C ALA A 81 2.05 6.14 -7.21
N VAL A 82 0.93 5.51 -6.88
CA VAL A 82 0.07 4.82 -7.82
C VAL A 82 -0.97 5.82 -8.28
N TRP A 83 -0.93 6.17 -9.56
CA TRP A 83 -1.89 7.05 -10.20
C TRP A 83 -3.07 6.22 -10.69
N LEU A 84 -4.28 6.57 -10.27
CA LEU A 84 -5.49 5.98 -10.82
C LEU A 84 -5.85 6.78 -12.06
N ASP A 85 -5.51 6.23 -13.23
CA ASP A 85 -5.93 6.84 -14.49
C ASP A 85 -7.44 6.73 -14.58
N HIS A 86 -8.14 7.85 -14.46
CA HIS A 86 -9.55 7.95 -14.81
C HIS A 86 -9.62 7.87 -16.34
N THR A 87 -9.55 6.67 -16.92
CA THR A 87 -9.95 6.49 -18.31
C THR A 87 -11.46 6.73 -18.36
N SER A 88 -11.82 7.97 -18.69
CA SER A 88 -13.18 8.43 -18.97
C SER A 88 -13.75 7.78 -20.23
#